data_AF-A0A7S4V484-F1
#
_entry.id   AF-A0A7S4V484-F1
#
_cell.length_a   1.000
_cell.length_b   1.000
_cell.length_c   1.000
_cell.angle_alpha   90.00
_cell.angle_beta   90.00
_cell.angle_gamma   90.00
#
_symmetry.space_group_name_H-M   'P 1'
#
loop_
_entity.id
_entity.type
_entity.pdbx_description
1 polymer ?
#
loop_
_entity_poly.entity_id
_entity_poly.type
_entity_poly.pdbx_seq_one_letter_code
_entity_poly.pdbx_strand_id
1 'polypeptide(L)'
;MQAPLAPGPGCGRRSCGSPAGSWGRAHWSAGRPALAPAVGRGAAAWPAAVAVTATGGALALGRPRRRGNAPPAGRLGSAVSRGAAVAPGDMAKVISVTVPGLAEVARVGESGGGDGLGLFSVRDFEEGEVIHRWPMGGETVMEPASALAEKLESEDFGALAFQILRSSRSTDPSPWRLWWATGVSAPENHPLKLLLSDPELAQRLWASTTCGGRMSASALRLRDDFNMLKGGATLEEWTEAMALVMSRCVVEDEDGVPLLVLGLDLLQDGEDPNVEARVAYETVGGGPLGIGGEGERRASEVVLSARRAVKAGDELIGQYFKQPHGGRYMERYGFVPPRLRGDLAAACVELSFAPTDEDDYHFGVKESLLEDVGLTADPILFLFSTEDSIGPPMDSDDDWPTKSVIDKMVHILRLRHTGGAESYLVDSVYIDDLWYNCNFRISKGNESAVCKAVIDECDRWLGRFQQSEDESPLGGEAAAAAADVRRGEASLLERLRELFTQELRDTMVDESRRYWADRKLESLFPQRRAKRGGTGVAFIDDP
;
A
#
# COMPACT_ATOMS: atom_id res chain seq x y z
N MET A 1 27.12 -46.49 57.89
CA MET A 1 26.27 -45.38 57.40
C MET A 1 27.21 -44.24 57.10
N GLN A 2 27.35 -43.93 55.80
CA GLN A 2 28.48 -43.20 55.22
C GLN A 2 28.33 -41.67 55.40
N ALA A 3 29.32 -41.07 56.04
CA ALA A 3 29.89 -39.76 55.71
C ALA A 3 31.26 -40.03 55.04
N PRO A 4 31.81 -39.14 54.19
CA PRO A 4 32.62 -37.98 54.66
C PRO A 4 32.49 -36.72 53.75
N LEU A 5 32.67 -35.47 54.21
CA LEU A 5 33.90 -34.72 54.53
C LEU A 5 35.02 -34.73 53.46
N ALA A 6 35.29 -33.57 52.85
CA ALA A 6 36.55 -33.24 52.15
C ALA A 6 36.65 -31.72 51.85
N PRO A 7 37.86 -31.17 51.56
CA PRO A 7 38.40 -30.03 52.33
C PRO A 7 38.88 -28.83 51.47
N GLY A 8 39.52 -27.87 52.16
CA GLY A 8 39.87 -26.50 51.74
C GLY A 8 41.07 -26.25 50.81
N PRO A 9 41.67 -25.04 50.85
CA PRO A 9 42.20 -24.33 49.68
C PRO A 9 43.73 -24.35 49.53
N GLY A 10 44.24 -24.07 48.32
CA GLY A 10 45.67 -23.92 48.05
C GLY A 10 46.01 -23.21 46.72
N CYS A 11 47.01 -22.32 46.80
CA CYS A 11 47.51 -21.36 45.81
C CYS A 11 47.97 -21.91 44.44
N GLY A 12 48.00 -21.04 43.41
CA GLY A 12 48.78 -21.26 42.19
C GLY A 12 48.73 -20.11 41.17
N ARG A 13 49.88 -19.49 40.92
CA ARG A 13 50.16 -18.32 40.05
C ARG A 13 49.98 -18.53 38.52
N ARG A 14 49.75 -17.38 37.84
CA ARG A 14 50.16 -16.97 36.46
C ARG A 14 49.62 -17.78 35.27
N SER A 15 48.91 -17.10 34.36
CA SER A 15 49.50 -16.61 33.08
C SER A 15 48.44 -15.91 32.23
N CYS A 16 48.90 -14.88 31.51
CA CYS A 16 48.23 -14.11 30.48
C CYS A 16 47.63 -14.99 29.38
N GLY A 17 46.54 -14.53 28.76
CA GLY A 17 46.05 -15.07 27.49
C GLY A 17 44.59 -14.75 27.25
N SER A 18 44.32 -13.63 26.59
CA SER A 18 43.12 -13.51 25.76
C SER A 18 43.15 -14.61 24.70
N PRO A 19 41.99 -15.17 24.36
CA PRO A 19 41.68 -15.28 22.96
C PRO A 19 40.26 -14.79 22.64
N ALA A 20 40.20 -14.16 21.47
CA ALA A 20 39.02 -13.82 20.71
C ALA A 20 37.92 -14.90 20.81
N GLY A 21 36.74 -14.49 21.28
CA GLY A 21 35.50 -15.24 21.11
C GLY A 21 34.86 -14.84 19.79
N SER A 22 35.22 -15.56 18.72
CA SER A 22 34.44 -15.60 17.49
C SER A 22 33.11 -16.31 17.78
N TRP A 23 32.03 -15.55 17.87
CA TRP A 23 30.69 -16.12 17.77
C TRP A 23 30.31 -16.13 16.29
N GLY A 24 30.34 -17.33 15.72
CA GLY A 24 29.83 -17.59 14.38
C GLY A 24 28.33 -17.30 14.33
N ARG A 25 27.94 -16.48 13.37
CA ARG A 25 26.57 -16.47 12.86
C ARG A 25 26.53 -17.34 11.61
N ALA A 26 25.66 -18.33 11.69
CA ALA A 26 25.36 -19.28 10.64
C ALA A 26 24.64 -18.58 9.48
N HIS A 27 25.03 -18.96 8.28
CA HIS A 27 24.39 -18.62 7.01
C HIS A 27 22.92 -19.06 6.96
N TRP A 28 22.07 -18.18 6.43
CA TRP A 28 20.86 -18.46 5.64
C TRP A 28 20.91 -17.50 4.42
N SER A 29 21.25 -18.06 3.24
CA SER A 29 20.40 -18.27 2.04
C SER A 29 20.01 -16.97 1.32
N ALA A 30 20.63 -16.57 0.19
CA ALA A 30 20.54 -17.13 -1.17
C ALA A 30 19.07 -17.27 -1.66
N GLY A 31 18.58 -16.52 -2.64
CA GLY A 31 19.24 -15.46 -3.41
C GLY A 31 18.29 -14.73 -4.37
N ARG A 32 18.55 -13.45 -4.56
CA ARG A 32 18.37 -12.75 -5.84
C ARG A 32 19.77 -12.49 -6.40
N PRO A 33 20.04 -12.70 -7.71
CA PRO A 33 21.33 -12.34 -8.25
C PRO A 33 21.40 -10.82 -8.37
N ALA A 34 22.37 -10.23 -7.66
CA ALA A 34 22.84 -8.88 -7.93
C ALA A 34 23.43 -8.82 -9.36
N LEU A 35 22.96 -7.88 -10.17
CA LEU A 35 23.65 -7.41 -11.36
C LEU A 35 23.63 -5.89 -11.38
N ALA A 36 24.80 -5.32 -11.08
CA ALA A 36 25.15 -3.92 -11.27
C ALA A 36 25.69 -3.69 -12.73
N PRO A 37 26.14 -2.49 -13.14
CA PRO A 37 25.31 -1.53 -13.86
C PRO A 37 25.90 -1.09 -15.21
N ALA A 38 25.07 -0.51 -16.08
CA ALA A 38 25.47 0.22 -17.29
C ALA A 38 24.21 0.89 -17.88
N VAL A 39 24.06 2.20 -18.14
CA VAL A 39 24.91 3.38 -18.10
C VAL A 39 23.95 4.57 -17.99
N GLY A 40 24.22 5.46 -17.03
CA GLY A 40 23.89 6.89 -16.98
C GLY A 40 22.56 7.39 -17.55
N ARG A 41 21.70 7.86 -16.66
CA ARG A 41 20.87 9.07 -16.84
C ARG A 41 20.57 9.65 -15.47
N GLY A 42 20.80 10.96 -15.36
CA GLY A 42 20.95 11.66 -14.10
C GLY A 42 19.70 11.70 -13.23
N ALA A 43 19.97 11.94 -11.95
CA ALA A 43 19.04 12.36 -10.92
C ALA A 43 17.89 13.19 -11.51
N ALA A 44 16.72 12.56 -11.59
CA ALA A 44 15.48 13.30 -11.52
C ALA A 44 15.17 13.41 -10.04
N ALA A 45 15.64 14.51 -9.43
CA ALA A 45 14.90 15.10 -8.34
C ALA A 45 13.41 15.03 -8.72
N TRP A 46 12.58 14.48 -7.84
CA TRP A 46 11.14 14.67 -7.96
C TRP A 46 10.93 16.14 -8.30
N PRO A 47 10.34 16.50 -9.45
CA PRO A 47 10.06 17.89 -9.66
C PRO A 47 9.09 18.24 -8.53
N ALA A 48 9.44 19.26 -7.75
CA ALA A 48 8.46 20.11 -7.11
C ALA A 48 7.28 20.17 -8.07
N ALA A 49 6.12 19.65 -7.62
CA ALA A 49 4.91 19.59 -8.40
C ALA A 49 4.86 20.84 -9.25
N VAL A 50 4.93 20.68 -10.58
CA VAL A 50 4.83 21.81 -11.50
C VAL A 50 3.63 22.58 -11.00
N ALA A 51 3.87 23.77 -10.45
CA ALA A 51 2.84 24.74 -10.27
C ALA A 51 2.25 24.90 -11.66
N VAL A 52 1.09 24.29 -11.90
CA VAL A 52 0.27 24.58 -13.06
C VAL A 52 -0.27 25.98 -12.77
N THR A 53 0.61 26.97 -12.85
CA THR A 53 0.21 28.36 -12.99
C THR A 53 -0.53 28.43 -14.31
N ALA A 54 -1.82 28.69 -14.20
CA ALA A 54 -2.75 28.98 -15.28
C ALA A 54 -2.11 29.88 -16.34
N THR A 55 -1.57 29.27 -17.40
CA THR A 55 -1.51 29.87 -18.72
C THR A 55 -1.85 28.77 -19.71
N GLY A 56 -2.99 28.95 -20.38
CA GLY A 56 -3.60 27.96 -21.25
C GLY A 56 -2.64 27.42 -22.31
N GLY A 57 -2.29 26.15 -22.19
CA GLY A 57 -1.68 25.35 -23.23
C GLY A 57 -2.60 24.16 -23.51
N ALA A 58 -3.54 24.34 -24.43
CA ALA A 58 -4.35 23.24 -24.93
C ALA A 58 -3.43 22.13 -25.48
N LEU A 59 -3.63 20.90 -25.01
CA LEU A 59 -3.11 19.69 -25.64
C LEU A 59 -3.68 19.60 -27.07
N ALA A 60 -2.93 20.14 -28.03
CA ALA A 60 -3.29 20.10 -29.44
C ALA A 60 -3.03 18.69 -29.99
N LEU A 61 -4.03 17.81 -29.87
CA LEU A 61 -4.13 16.60 -30.67
C LEU A 61 -4.27 17.01 -32.14
N GLY A 62 -3.15 16.92 -32.88
CA GLY A 62 -3.09 17.31 -34.28
C GLY A 62 -4.04 16.49 -35.16
N ARG A 63 -5.00 17.16 -35.80
CA ARG A 63 -5.81 16.59 -36.90
C ARG A 63 -4.91 16.20 -38.07
N PRO A 64 -5.02 15.00 -38.67
CA PRO A 64 -4.30 14.67 -39.89
C PRO A 64 -4.93 15.38 -41.10
N ARG A 65 -4.06 15.99 -41.92
CA ARG A 65 -4.39 16.56 -43.24
C ARG A 65 -4.80 15.45 -44.21
N ARG A 66 -5.94 15.65 -44.89
CA ARG A 66 -6.38 14.90 -46.09
C ARG A 66 -5.33 15.02 -47.22
N ARG A 67 -4.88 13.88 -47.76
CA ARG A 67 -4.56 13.71 -49.20
C ARG A 67 -4.32 12.23 -49.54
N GLY A 68 -4.95 11.76 -50.63
CA GLY A 68 -4.44 10.70 -51.50
C GLY A 68 -5.08 9.32 -51.38
N ASN A 69 -5.67 8.84 -52.47
CA ASN A 69 -6.35 7.55 -52.65
C ASN A 69 -5.41 6.33 -52.61
N ALA A 70 -5.83 5.25 -51.94
CA ALA A 70 -5.44 3.85 -52.18
C ALA A 70 -6.55 2.89 -51.65
N PRO A 71 -6.73 1.68 -52.21
CA PRO A 71 -7.98 0.90 -52.18
C PRO A 71 -8.15 0.03 -50.90
N PRO A 72 -9.35 -0.52 -50.62
CA PRO A 72 -9.69 -1.04 -49.31
C PRO A 72 -9.17 -2.47 -49.11
N ALA A 73 -8.39 -2.69 -48.04
CA ALA A 73 -8.20 -4.00 -47.44
C ALA A 73 -9.27 -4.17 -46.34
N GLY A 74 -10.00 -5.29 -46.38
CA GLY A 74 -11.15 -5.57 -45.52
C GLY A 74 -10.82 -5.49 -44.03
N ARG A 75 -11.52 -4.60 -43.33
CA ARG A 75 -11.58 -4.59 -41.87
C ARG A 75 -12.61 -5.62 -41.42
N LEU A 76 -12.15 -6.67 -40.75
CA LEU A 76 -12.94 -7.38 -39.74
C LEU A 76 -13.19 -6.37 -38.62
N GLY A 77 -14.46 -5.99 -38.43
CA GLY A 77 -14.83 -5.01 -37.42
C GLY A 77 -14.65 -5.57 -36.01
N SER A 78 -13.76 -4.97 -35.22
CA SER A 78 -13.84 -5.04 -33.76
C SER A 78 -14.96 -4.09 -33.34
N ALA A 79 -16.17 -4.61 -33.26
CA ALA A 79 -17.26 -3.91 -32.60
C ALA A 79 -16.99 -3.97 -31.08
N VAL A 80 -16.32 -2.95 -30.54
CA VAL A 80 -16.49 -2.60 -29.14
C VAL A 80 -17.92 -2.06 -29.04
N SER A 81 -18.86 -2.98 -28.75
CA SER A 81 -20.27 -2.66 -28.58
C SER A 81 -20.43 -1.78 -27.34
N ARG A 82 -20.95 -0.56 -27.58
CA ARG A 82 -21.35 0.39 -26.55
C ARG A 82 -22.46 -0.21 -25.68
N GLY A 83 -22.22 -0.27 -24.36
CA GLY A 83 -23.19 0.08 -23.32
C GLY A 83 -24.47 -0.76 -23.18
N ALA A 84 -24.40 -2.09 -23.26
CA ALA A 84 -25.44 -2.93 -22.69
C ALA A 84 -24.98 -3.39 -21.30
N ALA A 85 -25.75 -3.07 -20.26
CA ALA A 85 -25.50 -3.62 -18.93
C ALA A 85 -25.48 -5.15 -19.01
N VAL A 86 -24.53 -5.79 -18.32
CA VAL A 86 -24.42 -7.25 -18.30
C VAL A 86 -25.72 -7.83 -17.78
N ALA A 87 -26.43 -8.59 -18.61
CA ALA A 87 -27.63 -9.25 -18.17
C ALA A 87 -27.28 -10.27 -17.07
N PRO A 88 -27.94 -10.26 -15.90
CA PRO A 88 -27.66 -11.20 -14.81
C PRO A 88 -27.65 -12.67 -15.28
N GLY A 89 -28.53 -12.99 -16.24
CA GLY A 89 -28.63 -14.33 -16.81
C GLY A 89 -27.42 -14.80 -17.61
N ASP A 90 -26.64 -13.90 -18.22
CA ASP A 90 -25.45 -14.29 -18.98
C ASP A 90 -24.25 -14.53 -18.07
N MET A 91 -24.05 -13.67 -17.06
CA MET A 91 -23.04 -13.91 -16.03
C MET A 91 -23.35 -15.17 -15.21
N ALA A 92 -24.62 -15.39 -14.83
CA ALA A 92 -25.04 -16.63 -14.14
C ALA A 92 -24.68 -17.90 -14.95
N LYS A 93 -24.86 -17.88 -16.28
CA LYS A 93 -24.46 -18.98 -17.16
C LYS A 93 -22.94 -19.19 -17.14
N VAL A 94 -22.15 -18.11 -17.22
CA VAL A 94 -20.69 -18.22 -17.13
C VAL A 94 -20.27 -18.83 -15.80
N ILE A 95 -20.80 -18.34 -14.67
CA ILE A 95 -20.45 -18.87 -13.34
C ILE A 95 -20.87 -20.34 -13.19
N SER A 96 -22.08 -20.73 -13.61
CA SER A 96 -22.50 -22.14 -13.57
C SER A 96 -21.65 -23.09 -14.42
N VAL A 97 -21.06 -22.61 -15.52
CA VAL A 97 -20.17 -23.40 -16.36
C VAL A 97 -18.74 -23.44 -15.82
N THR A 98 -18.23 -22.31 -15.33
CA THR A 98 -16.80 -22.12 -15.00
C THR A 98 -16.48 -22.38 -13.53
N VAL A 99 -17.43 -22.11 -12.63
CA VAL A 99 -17.31 -22.26 -11.18
C VAL A 99 -18.57 -22.96 -10.64
N PRO A 100 -18.86 -24.21 -11.04
CA PRO A 100 -20.12 -24.88 -10.70
C PRO A 100 -20.33 -25.00 -9.18
N GLY A 101 -19.27 -25.21 -8.41
CA GLY A 101 -19.36 -25.27 -6.95
C GLY A 101 -19.78 -23.95 -6.31
N LEU A 102 -19.52 -22.79 -6.93
CA LEU A 102 -20.04 -21.51 -6.48
C LEU A 102 -21.52 -21.38 -6.86
N ALA A 103 -21.91 -21.82 -8.06
CA ALA A 103 -23.30 -21.75 -8.54
C ALA A 103 -24.27 -22.63 -7.73
N GLU A 104 -23.77 -23.68 -7.07
CA GLU A 104 -24.57 -24.52 -6.15
C GLU A 104 -24.95 -23.78 -4.86
N VAL A 105 -24.16 -22.79 -4.46
CA VAL A 105 -24.25 -22.15 -3.14
C VAL A 105 -24.60 -20.66 -3.22
N ALA A 106 -24.39 -20.03 -4.38
CA ALA A 106 -24.69 -18.65 -4.66
C ALA A 106 -25.29 -18.47 -6.07
N ARG A 107 -26.24 -17.54 -6.20
CA ARG A 107 -26.85 -17.12 -7.47
C ARG A 107 -26.44 -15.68 -7.81
N VAL A 108 -26.30 -15.38 -9.09
CA VAL A 108 -26.09 -14.01 -9.57
C VAL A 108 -27.44 -13.31 -9.68
N GLY A 109 -27.54 -12.08 -9.18
CA GLY A 109 -28.73 -11.23 -9.26
C GLY A 109 -28.37 -9.76 -9.41
N GLU A 110 -29.38 -8.89 -9.51
CA GLU A 110 -29.19 -7.44 -9.42
C GLU A 110 -29.03 -7.04 -7.96
N SER A 111 -27.99 -6.26 -7.65
CA SER A 111 -27.72 -5.81 -6.28
C SER A 111 -28.77 -4.81 -5.81
N GLY A 112 -29.14 -4.88 -4.52
CA GLY A 112 -30.05 -3.90 -3.92
C GLY A 112 -29.38 -2.55 -3.59
N GLY A 113 -28.04 -2.52 -3.50
CA GLY A 113 -27.25 -1.38 -3.03
C GLY A 113 -26.71 -0.44 -4.10
N GLY A 114 -26.84 -0.77 -5.39
CA GLY A 114 -26.35 0.06 -6.49
C GLY A 114 -26.56 -0.56 -7.88
N ASP A 115 -26.17 0.19 -8.92
CA ASP A 115 -26.18 -0.28 -10.32
C ASP A 115 -25.14 -1.41 -10.51
N GLY A 116 -25.57 -2.66 -10.46
CA GLY A 116 -24.65 -3.78 -10.68
C GLY A 116 -25.20 -5.18 -10.41
N LEU A 117 -24.36 -6.17 -10.68
CA LEU A 117 -24.60 -7.58 -10.35
C LEU A 117 -24.06 -7.89 -8.96
N GLY A 118 -24.81 -8.65 -8.16
CA GLY A 118 -24.41 -9.16 -6.85
C GLY A 118 -24.51 -10.68 -6.76
N LEU A 119 -23.86 -11.24 -5.73
CA LEU A 119 -24.00 -12.65 -5.34
C LEU A 119 -25.06 -12.78 -4.23
N PHE A 120 -25.95 -13.75 -4.35
CA PHE A 120 -26.97 -14.04 -3.33
C PHE A 120 -26.85 -15.48 -2.88
N SER A 121 -26.93 -15.73 -1.58
CA SER A 121 -26.91 -17.09 -1.03
C SER A 121 -28.10 -17.92 -1.56
N VAL A 122 -27.86 -19.20 -1.81
CA VAL A 122 -28.93 -20.17 -2.18
C VAL A 122 -29.45 -20.91 -0.95
N ARG A 123 -28.66 -20.94 0.13
CA ARG A 123 -28.97 -21.60 1.40
C ARG A 123 -28.49 -20.77 2.58
N ASP A 124 -28.85 -21.19 3.77
CA ASP A 124 -28.34 -20.61 5.01
C ASP A 124 -26.87 -21.03 5.23
N PHE A 125 -26.10 -20.13 5.83
CA PHE A 125 -24.72 -20.35 6.29
C PHE A 125 -24.58 -19.89 7.74
N GLU A 126 -23.86 -20.68 8.53
CA GLU A 126 -23.49 -20.30 9.90
C GLU A 126 -22.26 -19.37 9.91
N GLU A 127 -22.06 -18.67 11.02
CA GLU A 127 -20.85 -17.86 11.23
C GLU A 127 -19.58 -18.71 11.13
N GLY A 128 -18.60 -18.24 10.34
CA GLY A 128 -17.35 -18.94 10.06
C GLY A 128 -17.45 -20.06 9.02
N GLU A 129 -18.66 -20.37 8.53
CA GLU A 129 -18.83 -21.40 7.50
C GLU A 129 -18.20 -20.96 6.18
N VAL A 130 -17.46 -21.88 5.53
CA VAL A 130 -16.89 -21.63 4.21
C VAL A 130 -17.97 -21.77 3.15
N ILE A 131 -18.15 -20.70 2.37
CA ILE A 131 -19.10 -20.63 1.27
C ILE A 131 -18.48 -21.30 0.04
N HIS A 132 -17.27 -20.90 -0.34
CA HIS A 132 -16.58 -21.45 -1.51
C HIS A 132 -15.05 -21.29 -1.41
N ARG A 133 -14.32 -22.11 -2.17
CA ARG A 133 -12.85 -22.10 -2.26
C ARG A 133 -12.43 -22.14 -3.73
N TRP A 134 -11.49 -21.27 -4.10
CA TRP A 134 -10.88 -21.27 -5.43
C TRP A 134 -9.41 -21.67 -5.29
N PRO A 135 -8.96 -22.78 -5.91
CA PRO A 135 -7.57 -23.18 -5.84
C PRO A 135 -6.66 -22.20 -6.60
N MET A 136 -5.54 -21.82 -5.99
CA MET A 136 -4.48 -21.04 -6.66
C MET A 136 -3.86 -21.86 -7.80
N GLY A 137 -3.42 -21.19 -8.87
CA GLY A 137 -2.96 -21.84 -10.11
C GLY A 137 -4.06 -22.53 -10.94
N GLY A 138 -5.33 -22.44 -10.53
CA GLY A 138 -6.48 -22.92 -11.29
C GLY A 138 -6.90 -21.96 -12.42
N GLU A 139 -7.82 -22.40 -13.29
CA GLU A 139 -8.31 -21.56 -14.41
C GLU A 139 -9.25 -20.43 -13.96
N THR A 140 -9.71 -20.44 -12.70
CA THR A 140 -10.70 -19.51 -12.15
C THR A 140 -10.10 -18.40 -11.29
N VAL A 141 -8.80 -18.47 -11.01
CA VAL A 141 -8.02 -17.43 -10.33
C VAL A 141 -6.95 -16.97 -11.32
N MET A 142 -6.90 -15.67 -11.58
CA MET A 142 -5.85 -15.08 -12.41
C MET A 142 -4.86 -14.36 -11.50
N GLU A 143 -3.66 -14.91 -11.45
CA GLU A 143 -2.49 -14.33 -10.79
C GLU A 143 -1.69 -13.49 -11.82
N PRO A 144 -1.15 -12.33 -11.40
CA PRO A 144 -0.30 -11.54 -12.28
C PRO A 144 0.94 -12.35 -12.64
N ALA A 145 1.20 -12.49 -13.95
CA ALA A 145 2.42 -13.16 -14.38
C ALA A 145 3.64 -12.29 -14.05
N SER A 146 4.51 -12.75 -13.13
CA SER A 146 5.67 -11.97 -12.65
C SER A 146 6.56 -11.45 -13.80
N ALA A 147 6.79 -12.27 -14.83
CA ALA A 147 7.58 -11.87 -16.00
C ALA A 147 6.94 -10.77 -16.88
N LEU A 148 5.64 -10.51 -16.69
CA LEU A 148 4.94 -9.36 -17.28
C LEU A 148 4.94 -8.18 -16.32
N ALA A 149 4.68 -8.42 -15.02
CA ALA A 149 4.71 -7.38 -14.00
C ALA A 149 6.08 -6.67 -13.95
N GLU A 150 7.19 -7.41 -14.09
CA GLU A 150 8.55 -6.84 -14.18
C GLU A 150 8.80 -6.01 -15.45
N LYS A 151 7.95 -6.14 -16.48
CA LYS A 151 8.12 -5.44 -17.76
C LYS A 151 7.19 -4.25 -17.93
N LEU A 152 6.10 -4.21 -17.18
CA LEU A 152 5.07 -3.19 -17.30
C LEU A 152 5.23 -2.23 -16.13
N GLU A 153 5.13 -0.94 -16.42
CA GLU A 153 5.17 0.14 -15.43
C GLU A 153 3.94 0.09 -14.52
N SER A 154 2.83 -0.48 -14.99
CA SER A 154 1.63 -0.73 -14.17
C SER A 154 1.71 -2.03 -13.35
N GLU A 155 2.89 -2.67 -13.31
CA GLU A 155 3.21 -3.81 -12.43
C GLU A 155 2.14 -4.93 -12.52
N ASP A 156 1.60 -5.36 -11.38
CA ASP A 156 0.66 -6.49 -11.29
C ASP A 156 -0.68 -6.23 -11.98
N PHE A 157 -1.25 -5.02 -11.84
CA PHE A 157 -2.48 -4.67 -12.55
C PHE A 157 -2.26 -4.66 -14.07
N GLY A 158 -1.10 -4.17 -14.53
CA GLY A 158 -0.70 -4.26 -15.93
C GLY A 158 -0.63 -5.70 -16.43
N ALA A 159 -0.01 -6.59 -15.66
CA ALA A 159 0.06 -8.01 -15.99
C ALA A 159 -1.33 -8.64 -16.13
N LEU A 160 -2.22 -8.42 -15.16
CA LEU A 160 -3.60 -8.92 -15.18
C LEU A 160 -4.40 -8.37 -16.37
N ALA A 161 -4.33 -7.06 -16.61
CA ALA A 161 -5.03 -6.44 -17.74
C ALA A 161 -4.57 -7.02 -19.08
N PHE A 162 -3.27 -7.25 -19.24
CA PHE A 162 -2.72 -7.90 -20.42
C PHE A 162 -3.19 -9.36 -20.56
N GLN A 163 -3.19 -10.14 -19.46
CA GLN A 163 -3.66 -11.52 -19.46
C GLN A 163 -5.15 -11.62 -19.83
N ILE A 164 -5.99 -10.70 -19.37
CA ILE A 164 -7.41 -10.62 -19.75
C ILE A 164 -7.59 -10.27 -21.23
N LEU A 165 -6.90 -9.24 -21.74
CA LEU A 165 -6.95 -8.88 -23.16
C LEU A 165 -6.44 -10.01 -24.08
N ARG A 166 -5.41 -10.73 -23.63
CA ARG A 166 -4.91 -11.91 -24.35
C ARG A 166 -5.96 -13.02 -24.35
N SER A 167 -6.62 -13.26 -23.22
CA SER A 167 -7.66 -14.29 -23.08
C SER A 167 -8.89 -13.97 -23.92
N SER A 168 -9.32 -12.71 -23.97
CA SER A 168 -10.49 -12.29 -24.77
C SER A 168 -10.30 -12.48 -26.28
N ARG A 169 -9.04 -12.47 -26.73
CA ARG A 169 -8.65 -12.63 -28.14
C ARG A 169 -8.18 -14.03 -28.51
N SER A 170 -7.91 -14.86 -27.52
CA SER A 170 -7.54 -16.25 -27.75
C SER A 170 -8.65 -16.97 -28.53
N THR A 171 -8.30 -17.93 -29.38
CA THR A 171 -9.26 -18.87 -29.99
C THR A 171 -9.66 -19.98 -29.03
N ASP A 172 -8.84 -20.23 -28.02
CA ASP A 172 -9.06 -21.32 -27.09
C ASP A 172 -10.20 -20.96 -26.13
N PRO A 173 -11.07 -21.93 -25.78
CA PRO A 173 -12.08 -21.71 -24.76
C PRO A 173 -11.37 -21.56 -23.41
N SER A 174 -11.59 -20.43 -22.74
CA SER A 174 -11.16 -20.22 -21.36
C SER A 174 -12.29 -19.61 -20.55
N PRO A 175 -12.33 -19.85 -19.22
CA PRO A 175 -13.30 -19.21 -18.34
C PRO A 175 -13.32 -17.68 -18.48
N TRP A 176 -12.14 -17.07 -18.57
CA TRP A 176 -11.95 -15.62 -18.71
C TRP A 176 -12.46 -15.07 -20.05
N ARG A 177 -12.38 -15.87 -21.12
CA ARG A 177 -12.97 -15.48 -22.41
C ARG A 177 -14.49 -15.45 -22.33
N LEU A 178 -15.09 -16.45 -21.69
CA LEU A 178 -16.55 -16.51 -21.49
C LEU A 178 -17.02 -15.35 -20.60
N TRP A 179 -16.28 -15.06 -19.53
CA TRP A 179 -16.51 -13.93 -18.65
C TRP A 179 -16.40 -12.59 -19.38
N TRP A 180 -15.35 -12.38 -20.18
CA TRP A 180 -15.23 -11.16 -20.99
C TRP A 180 -16.39 -11.01 -21.98
N ALA A 181 -16.85 -12.12 -22.58
CA ALA A 181 -17.92 -12.12 -23.57
C ALA A 181 -19.29 -11.75 -22.99
N THR A 182 -19.47 -11.70 -21.66
CA THR A 182 -20.71 -11.19 -21.06
C THR A 182 -20.89 -9.68 -21.24
N GLY A 183 -19.86 -8.97 -21.72
CA GLY A 183 -19.85 -7.51 -21.82
C GLY A 183 -19.55 -6.82 -20.51
N VAL A 184 -18.86 -7.51 -19.58
CA VAL A 184 -18.41 -6.92 -18.33
C VAL A 184 -17.51 -5.72 -18.59
N SER A 185 -17.78 -4.62 -17.89
CA SER A 185 -17.06 -3.36 -18.05
C SER A 185 -16.69 -2.77 -16.69
N ALA A 186 -15.67 -1.91 -16.71
CA ALA A 186 -15.29 -1.11 -15.56
C ALA A 186 -16.31 0.03 -15.35
N PRO A 187 -16.46 0.52 -14.10
CA PRO A 187 -17.33 1.66 -13.79
C PRO A 187 -17.02 2.88 -14.66
N GLU A 188 -18.04 3.55 -15.18
CA GLU A 188 -17.86 4.72 -16.06
C GLU A 188 -17.15 5.89 -15.36
N ASN A 189 -17.30 5.98 -14.04
CA ASN A 189 -16.66 6.99 -13.19
C ASN A 189 -15.22 6.59 -12.76
N HIS A 190 -14.69 5.47 -13.25
CA HIS A 190 -13.32 5.07 -12.91
C HIS A 190 -12.32 6.13 -13.43
N PRO A 191 -11.37 6.62 -12.61
CA PRO A 191 -10.47 7.71 -12.99
C PRO A 191 -9.74 7.47 -14.31
N LEU A 192 -9.32 6.23 -14.58
CA LEU A 192 -8.67 5.86 -15.84
C LEU A 192 -9.61 5.98 -17.05
N LYS A 193 -10.90 5.65 -16.94
CA LYS A 193 -11.88 5.82 -18.03
C LYS A 193 -12.18 7.29 -18.27
N LEU A 194 -12.31 8.05 -17.19
CA LEU A 194 -12.51 9.49 -17.25
C LEU A 194 -11.37 10.21 -17.98
N LEU A 195 -10.14 9.71 -17.97
CA LEU A 195 -9.06 10.28 -18.79
C LEU A 195 -9.37 10.35 -20.29
N LEU A 196 -10.24 9.45 -20.78
CA LEU A 196 -10.64 9.41 -22.18
C LEU A 196 -11.99 10.10 -22.41
N SER A 197 -12.92 9.98 -21.47
CA SER A 197 -14.28 10.52 -21.61
C SER A 197 -14.48 11.93 -21.06
N ASP A 198 -13.87 12.26 -19.92
CA ASP A 198 -13.94 13.55 -19.22
C ASP A 198 -12.63 13.85 -18.45
N PRO A 199 -11.59 14.34 -19.14
CA PRO A 199 -10.27 14.58 -18.53
C PRO A 199 -10.30 15.66 -17.46
N GLU A 200 -11.23 16.62 -17.54
CA GLU A 200 -11.37 17.69 -16.53
C GLU A 200 -11.89 17.10 -15.23
N LEU A 201 -12.91 16.22 -15.29
CA LEU A 201 -13.38 15.50 -14.12
C LEU A 201 -12.28 14.59 -13.55
N ALA A 202 -11.54 13.85 -14.39
CA ALA A 202 -10.44 13.01 -13.94
C ALA A 202 -9.40 13.81 -13.14
N GLN A 203 -8.95 14.96 -13.67
CA GLN A 203 -7.99 15.83 -12.98
C GLN A 203 -8.52 16.36 -11.65
N ARG A 204 -9.81 16.69 -11.57
CA ARG A 204 -10.45 17.12 -10.32
C ARG A 204 -10.51 16.01 -9.28
N LEU A 205 -10.85 14.78 -9.68
CA LEU A 205 -10.80 13.62 -8.78
C LEU A 205 -9.39 13.46 -8.20
N TRP A 206 -8.35 13.59 -9.04
CA TRP A 206 -6.96 13.52 -8.58
C TRP A 206 -6.56 14.68 -7.66
N ALA A 207 -7.17 15.85 -7.81
CA ALA A 207 -6.89 16.97 -6.92
C ALA A 207 -7.64 16.88 -5.58
N SER A 208 -8.64 16.00 -5.47
CA SER A 208 -9.55 15.91 -4.32
C SER A 208 -9.11 14.96 -3.20
N THR A 209 -8.01 14.23 -3.38
CA THR A 209 -7.53 13.25 -2.41
C THR A 209 -6.00 13.17 -2.42
N THR A 210 -5.43 12.82 -1.28
CA THR A 210 -4.03 12.44 -1.07
C THR A 210 -3.60 11.26 -1.96
N CYS A 211 -4.55 10.40 -2.37
CA CYS A 211 -4.32 9.34 -3.37
C CYS A 211 -4.13 9.86 -4.80
N GLY A 212 -4.34 11.16 -5.04
CA GLY A 212 -4.28 11.77 -6.36
C GLY A 212 -2.93 11.63 -7.07
N GLY A 213 -1.85 11.56 -6.31
CA GLY A 213 -0.52 11.25 -6.83
C GLY A 213 -0.49 9.89 -7.53
N ARG A 214 -1.01 8.84 -6.87
CA ARG A 214 -1.10 7.51 -7.47
C ARG A 214 -2.01 7.46 -8.68
N MET A 215 -3.16 8.10 -8.63
CA MET A 215 -4.05 8.15 -9.80
C MET A 215 -3.35 8.77 -11.02
N SER A 216 -2.59 9.85 -10.83
CA SER A 216 -1.81 10.48 -11.89
C SER A 216 -0.64 9.60 -12.35
N ALA A 217 0.01 8.87 -11.44
CA ALA A 217 1.06 7.92 -11.77
C ALA A 217 0.51 6.74 -12.58
N SER A 218 -0.63 6.17 -12.19
CA SER A 218 -1.33 5.11 -12.94
C SER A 218 -1.70 5.56 -14.35
N ALA A 219 -2.06 6.83 -14.55
CA ALA A 219 -2.29 7.39 -15.89
C ALA A 219 -1.01 7.44 -16.75
N LEU A 220 0.13 7.78 -16.15
CA LEU A 220 1.43 7.78 -16.84
C LEU A 220 1.89 6.35 -17.15
N ARG A 221 1.80 5.44 -16.18
CA ARG A 221 2.11 4.00 -16.33
C ARG A 221 1.27 3.37 -17.45
N LEU A 222 -0.03 3.69 -17.50
CA LEU A 222 -0.94 3.25 -18.55
C LEU A 222 -0.46 3.69 -19.95
N ARG A 223 -0.04 4.95 -20.10
CA ARG A 223 0.49 5.48 -21.35
C ARG A 223 1.78 4.78 -21.76
N ASP A 224 2.68 4.56 -20.82
CA ASP A 224 4.00 3.98 -21.08
C ASP A 224 3.87 2.50 -21.45
N ASP A 225 3.04 1.75 -20.73
CA ASP A 225 2.67 0.37 -21.08
C ASP A 225 2.02 0.28 -22.46
N PHE A 226 1.06 1.17 -22.76
CA PHE A 226 0.42 1.20 -24.07
C PHE A 226 1.44 1.36 -25.21
N ASN A 227 2.46 2.21 -25.02
CA ASN A 227 3.53 2.38 -25.99
C ASN A 227 4.39 1.10 -26.12
N MET A 228 4.61 0.38 -25.02
CA MET A 228 5.34 -0.90 -25.02
C MET A 228 4.58 -2.02 -25.76
N LEU A 229 3.25 -2.00 -25.75
CA LEU A 229 2.40 -2.98 -26.42
C LEU A 229 2.41 -2.88 -27.96
N LYS A 230 3.02 -1.84 -28.56
CA LYS A 230 3.29 -1.70 -30.01
C LYS A 230 2.11 -2.04 -30.94
N GLY A 231 0.91 -1.56 -30.61
CA GLY A 231 -0.31 -1.80 -31.40
C GLY A 231 -1.00 -3.12 -31.11
N GLY A 232 -0.59 -3.82 -30.06
CA GLY A 232 -1.24 -5.00 -29.52
C GLY A 232 -2.60 -4.74 -28.87
N ALA A 233 -3.03 -3.50 -28.68
CA ALA A 233 -4.38 -3.09 -28.26
C ALA A 233 -4.60 -1.62 -28.67
N THR A 234 -5.84 -1.12 -28.70
CA THR A 234 -6.10 0.33 -28.71
C THR A 234 -5.96 0.91 -27.30
N LEU A 235 -5.83 2.24 -27.22
CA LEU A 235 -5.73 2.90 -25.92
C LEU A 235 -7.00 2.69 -25.10
N GLU A 236 -8.16 2.74 -25.75
CA GLU A 236 -9.46 2.50 -25.12
C GLU A 236 -9.57 1.07 -24.56
N GLU A 237 -9.15 0.06 -25.32
CA GLU A 237 -9.14 -1.34 -24.86
C GLU A 237 -8.20 -1.55 -23.67
N TRP A 238 -7.02 -0.93 -23.72
CA TRP A 238 -6.05 -1.00 -22.63
C TRP A 238 -6.56 -0.31 -21.36
N THR A 239 -7.10 0.90 -21.50
CA THR A 239 -7.72 1.64 -20.40
C THR A 239 -8.89 0.89 -19.79
N GLU A 240 -9.76 0.30 -20.60
CA GLU A 240 -10.89 -0.49 -20.12
C GLU A 240 -10.40 -1.72 -19.36
N ALA A 241 -9.42 -2.46 -19.89
CA ALA A 241 -8.88 -3.65 -19.22
C ALA A 241 -8.22 -3.30 -17.89
N MET A 242 -7.42 -2.23 -17.84
CA MET A 242 -6.79 -1.73 -16.61
C MET A 242 -7.82 -1.32 -15.56
N ALA A 243 -8.79 -0.49 -15.95
CA ALA A 243 -9.87 -0.07 -15.05
C ALA A 243 -10.71 -1.27 -14.56
N LEU A 244 -10.91 -2.27 -15.43
CA LEU A 244 -11.69 -3.46 -15.12
C LEU A 244 -10.99 -4.32 -14.07
N VAL A 245 -9.68 -4.60 -14.25
CA VAL A 245 -8.94 -5.40 -13.27
C VAL A 245 -8.81 -4.67 -11.94
N MET A 246 -8.53 -3.36 -11.95
CA MET A 246 -8.46 -2.55 -10.72
C MET A 246 -9.78 -2.61 -9.94
N SER A 247 -10.91 -2.41 -10.64
CA SER A 247 -12.24 -2.36 -10.02
C SER A 247 -12.83 -3.72 -9.63
N ARG A 248 -12.17 -4.83 -9.99
CA ARG A 248 -12.69 -6.19 -9.76
C ARG A 248 -11.77 -7.10 -8.95
N CYS A 249 -10.52 -6.71 -8.74
CA CYS A 249 -9.62 -7.41 -7.81
C CYS A 249 -9.93 -6.98 -6.38
N VAL A 250 -10.87 -7.70 -5.74
CA VAL A 250 -11.34 -7.46 -4.37
C VAL A 250 -10.55 -8.21 -3.29
N VAL A 251 -9.58 -9.03 -3.68
CA VAL A 251 -8.71 -9.77 -2.76
C VAL A 251 -7.25 -9.62 -3.17
N GLU A 252 -6.38 -9.58 -2.16
CA GLU A 252 -4.93 -9.50 -2.30
C GLU A 252 -4.29 -10.60 -1.45
N ASP A 253 -3.09 -11.01 -1.83
CA ASP A 253 -2.27 -11.90 -1.03
C ASP A 253 -1.56 -11.14 0.12
N GLU A 254 -0.66 -11.81 0.85
CA GLU A 254 0.05 -11.24 2.00
C GLU A 254 1.08 -10.18 1.58
N ASP A 255 1.54 -10.24 0.32
CA ASP A 255 2.47 -9.28 -0.28
C ASP A 255 1.74 -8.11 -0.95
N GLY A 256 0.40 -8.12 -0.94
CA GLY A 256 -0.43 -7.08 -1.55
C GLY A 256 -0.67 -7.28 -3.05
N VAL A 257 -0.34 -8.45 -3.59
CA VAL A 257 -0.53 -8.76 -5.01
C VAL A 257 -2.04 -8.92 -5.29
N PRO A 258 -2.62 -8.17 -6.23
CA PRO A 258 -4.03 -8.27 -6.56
C PRO A 258 -4.35 -9.59 -7.28
N LEU A 259 -5.47 -10.20 -6.90
CA LEU A 259 -5.98 -11.41 -7.56
C LEU A 259 -7.34 -11.13 -8.20
N LEU A 260 -7.49 -11.53 -9.46
CA LEU A 260 -8.79 -11.55 -10.12
C LEU A 260 -9.39 -12.95 -10.00
N VAL A 261 -10.57 -13.06 -9.38
CA VAL A 261 -11.19 -14.35 -9.05
C VAL A 261 -12.60 -14.41 -9.63
N LEU A 262 -12.87 -15.38 -10.50
CA LEU A 262 -14.17 -15.50 -11.17
C LEU A 262 -15.31 -15.73 -10.17
N GLY A 263 -16.34 -14.90 -10.29
CA GLY A 263 -17.52 -14.93 -9.42
C GLY A 263 -17.33 -14.10 -8.17
N LEU A 264 -16.14 -14.12 -7.57
CA LEU A 264 -15.82 -13.23 -6.45
C LEU A 264 -15.77 -11.75 -6.89
N ASP A 265 -15.48 -11.49 -8.16
CA ASP A 265 -15.54 -10.15 -8.78
C ASP A 265 -16.94 -9.52 -8.82
N LEU A 266 -17.98 -10.28 -8.47
CA LEU A 266 -19.37 -9.82 -8.34
C LEU A 266 -19.76 -9.50 -6.89
N LEU A 267 -18.87 -9.74 -5.93
CA LEU A 267 -19.08 -9.41 -4.53
C LEU A 267 -19.16 -7.89 -4.39
N GLN A 268 -20.17 -7.38 -3.68
CA GLN A 268 -20.36 -5.95 -3.45
C GLN A 268 -19.69 -5.50 -2.14
N ASP A 269 -19.22 -4.25 -2.10
CA ASP A 269 -18.80 -3.61 -0.84
C ASP A 269 -20.03 -3.14 -0.05
N GLY A 270 -19.97 -3.23 1.27
CA GLY A 270 -21.00 -2.64 2.12
C GLY A 270 -20.55 -2.31 3.54
N GLU A 271 -21.43 -1.61 4.25
CA GLU A 271 -21.22 -1.15 5.64
C GLU A 271 -21.14 -2.30 6.64
N ASP A 272 -21.91 -3.35 6.41
CA ASP A 272 -22.12 -4.45 7.35
C ASP A 272 -21.82 -5.79 6.66
N PRO A 273 -20.53 -6.05 6.36
CA PRO A 273 -20.12 -7.19 5.56
C PRO A 273 -20.51 -8.50 6.26
N ASN A 274 -21.24 -9.36 5.55
CA ASN A 274 -21.66 -10.66 6.04
C ASN A 274 -20.73 -11.79 5.58
N VAL A 275 -19.78 -11.50 4.68
CA VAL A 275 -18.76 -12.43 4.21
C VAL A 275 -17.38 -11.80 4.19
N GLU A 276 -16.36 -12.65 4.13
CA GLU A 276 -14.95 -12.28 3.99
C GLU A 276 -14.27 -13.19 2.97
N ALA A 277 -13.51 -12.57 2.07
CA ALA A 277 -12.62 -13.27 1.16
C ALA A 277 -11.17 -13.10 1.63
N ARG A 278 -10.42 -14.20 1.68
CA ARG A 278 -9.01 -14.19 2.07
C ARG A 278 -8.22 -15.26 1.34
N VAL A 279 -6.93 -15.01 1.14
CA VAL A 279 -5.99 -16.04 0.67
C VAL A 279 -5.60 -16.95 1.84
N ALA A 280 -5.66 -18.25 1.63
CA ALA A 280 -5.14 -19.26 2.54
C ALA A 280 -3.74 -19.70 2.07
N TYR A 281 -2.88 -20.01 3.05
CA TYR A 281 -1.49 -20.41 2.82
C TYR A 281 -1.23 -21.78 3.41
N GLU A 282 -0.44 -22.56 2.69
CA GLU A 282 0.09 -23.83 3.15
C GLU A 282 1.60 -23.71 3.36
N THR A 283 2.10 -24.29 4.45
CA THR A 283 3.53 -24.37 4.71
C THR A 283 4.10 -25.59 3.99
N VAL A 284 4.92 -25.35 2.96
CA VAL A 284 5.59 -26.39 2.19
C VAL A 284 7.03 -26.54 2.70
N GLY A 285 7.43 -27.75 3.08
CA GLY A 285 8.84 -28.07 3.38
C GLY A 285 9.30 -27.85 4.83
N GLY A 286 8.40 -27.56 5.78
CA GLY A 286 8.75 -27.51 7.20
C GLY A 286 9.06 -28.90 7.78
N GLY A 287 10.24 -29.07 8.37
CA GLY A 287 10.59 -30.33 9.05
C GLY A 287 9.68 -30.61 10.25
N PRO A 288 9.32 -31.88 10.54
CA PRO A 288 8.55 -32.19 11.73
C PRO A 288 9.28 -31.66 12.98
N LEU A 289 8.54 -30.99 13.87
CA LEU A 289 9.04 -30.36 15.11
C LEU A 289 9.94 -29.12 14.93
N GLY A 290 9.93 -28.45 13.78
CA GLY A 290 10.67 -27.19 13.59
C GLY A 290 12.19 -27.35 13.47
N ILE A 291 12.69 -28.58 13.29
CA ILE A 291 14.13 -28.90 13.21
C ILE A 291 14.71 -28.67 11.79
N GLY A 292 13.95 -28.07 10.86
CA GLY A 292 14.34 -27.89 9.46
C GLY A 292 14.25 -26.47 8.89
N GLY A 293 14.02 -25.45 9.73
CA GLY A 293 13.66 -24.09 9.29
C GLY A 293 12.14 -23.90 9.15
N GLU A 294 11.71 -22.64 9.04
CA GLU A 294 10.33 -22.31 8.70
C GLU A 294 10.09 -22.70 7.24
N GLY A 295 9.08 -23.55 6.99
CA GLY A 295 8.75 -23.94 5.63
C GLY A 295 8.24 -22.76 4.81
N GLU A 296 8.42 -22.81 3.50
CA GLU A 296 7.94 -21.77 2.57
C GLU A 296 6.40 -21.72 2.65
N ARG A 297 5.85 -20.56 2.98
CA ARG A 297 4.39 -20.35 2.95
C ARG A 297 4.01 -20.04 1.51
N ARG A 298 3.16 -20.88 0.93
CA ARG A 298 2.66 -20.70 -0.43
C ARG A 298 1.16 -20.51 -0.40
N ALA A 299 0.67 -19.50 -1.12
CA ALA A 299 -0.76 -19.32 -1.33
C ALA A 299 -1.34 -20.59 -1.99
N SER A 300 -2.34 -21.20 -1.36
CA SER A 300 -2.93 -22.46 -1.82
C SER A 300 -4.32 -22.26 -2.42
N GLU A 301 -5.13 -21.39 -1.83
CA GLU A 301 -6.49 -21.12 -2.28
C GLU A 301 -7.00 -19.75 -1.81
N VAL A 302 -7.99 -19.21 -2.53
CA VAL A 302 -8.84 -18.11 -2.07
C VAL A 302 -10.07 -18.70 -1.41
N VAL A 303 -10.42 -18.22 -0.21
CA VAL A 303 -11.54 -18.72 0.59
C VAL A 303 -12.54 -17.60 0.82
N LEU A 304 -13.81 -17.84 0.48
CA LEU A 304 -14.94 -17.01 0.87
C LEU A 304 -15.67 -17.67 2.04
N SER A 305 -15.77 -16.98 3.17
CA SER A 305 -16.44 -17.48 4.38
C SER A 305 -17.43 -16.46 4.94
N ALA A 306 -18.48 -16.97 5.60
CA ALA A 306 -19.46 -16.14 6.30
C ALA A 306 -18.84 -15.51 7.56
N ARG A 307 -18.91 -14.18 7.69
CA ARG A 307 -18.50 -13.44 8.90
C ARG A 307 -19.54 -13.50 10.02
N ARG A 308 -20.78 -13.80 9.66
CA ARG A 308 -21.94 -13.97 10.54
C ARG A 308 -22.96 -14.84 9.81
N ALA A 309 -24.00 -15.28 10.49
CA ALA A 309 -25.05 -16.08 9.86
C ALA A 309 -25.65 -15.34 8.64
N VAL A 310 -25.73 -16.04 7.50
CA VAL A 310 -26.30 -15.54 6.23
C VAL A 310 -27.51 -16.41 5.91
N LYS A 311 -28.68 -15.81 5.63
CA LYS A 311 -29.88 -16.58 5.25
C LYS A 311 -29.94 -16.78 3.75
N ALA A 312 -30.62 -17.82 3.30
CA ALA A 312 -30.93 -18.07 1.91
C ALA A 312 -31.64 -16.86 1.28
N GLY A 313 -31.10 -16.39 0.15
CA GLY A 313 -31.61 -15.23 -0.57
C GLY A 313 -30.99 -13.90 -0.16
N ASP A 314 -30.21 -13.84 0.92
CA ASP A 314 -29.45 -12.65 1.31
C ASP A 314 -28.31 -12.38 0.30
N GLU A 315 -28.02 -11.11 0.06
CA GLU A 315 -26.86 -10.70 -0.73
C GLU A 315 -25.58 -10.95 0.06
N LEU A 316 -24.56 -11.49 -0.59
CA LEU A 316 -23.22 -11.65 -0.04
C LEU A 316 -22.50 -10.31 -0.20
N ILE A 317 -22.21 -9.67 0.92
CA ILE A 317 -21.61 -8.33 1.00
C ILE A 317 -20.27 -8.45 1.71
N GLY A 318 -19.21 -8.04 1.00
CA GLY A 318 -17.85 -8.04 1.49
C GLY A 318 -17.37 -6.65 1.92
N GLN A 319 -16.10 -6.61 2.28
CA GLN A 319 -15.37 -5.38 2.54
C GLN A 319 -14.10 -5.40 1.68
N TYR A 320 -13.99 -4.44 0.74
CA TYR A 320 -12.88 -4.44 -0.21
C TYR A 320 -11.53 -4.05 0.42
N PHE A 321 -11.54 -3.13 1.37
CA PHE A 321 -10.35 -2.73 2.10
C PHE A 321 -10.53 -2.93 3.60
N LYS A 322 -9.49 -3.49 4.26
CA LYS A 322 -9.43 -3.61 5.72
C LYS A 322 -9.60 -2.26 6.40
N GLN A 323 -8.90 -1.23 5.92
CA GLN A 323 -9.05 0.15 6.36
C GLN A 323 -9.83 0.98 5.35
N PRO A 324 -10.92 1.65 5.75
CA PRO A 324 -11.75 2.40 4.82
C PRO A 324 -11.08 3.72 4.41
N HIS A 325 -10.72 3.85 3.13
CA HIS A 325 -10.13 5.08 2.58
C HIS A 325 -10.84 5.53 1.30
N GLY A 326 -11.57 6.64 1.35
CA GLY A 326 -12.37 7.14 0.23
C GLY A 326 -11.56 7.38 -1.05
N GLY A 327 -10.37 7.99 -0.94
CA GLY A 327 -9.43 8.14 -2.06
C GLY A 327 -9.01 6.83 -2.75
N ARG A 328 -8.64 5.78 -2.00
CA ARG A 328 -8.33 4.46 -2.54
C ARG A 328 -9.53 3.79 -3.21
N TYR A 329 -10.72 3.93 -2.64
CA TYR A 329 -11.95 3.44 -3.28
C TYR A 329 -12.17 4.13 -4.64
N MET A 330 -11.99 5.44 -4.68
CA MET A 330 -12.09 6.21 -5.93
C MET A 330 -11.02 5.80 -6.94
N GLU A 331 -9.78 5.60 -6.49
CA GLU A 331 -8.65 5.23 -7.34
C GLU A 331 -8.84 3.85 -7.97
N ARG A 332 -9.23 2.86 -7.16
CA ARG A 332 -9.26 1.46 -7.55
C ARG A 332 -10.60 1.02 -8.13
N TYR A 333 -11.69 1.52 -7.58
CA TYR A 333 -13.04 1.06 -7.90
C TYR A 333 -13.90 2.12 -8.61
N GLY A 334 -13.46 3.38 -8.68
CA GLY A 334 -14.21 4.43 -9.37
C GLY A 334 -15.48 4.88 -8.65
N PHE A 335 -15.63 4.56 -7.37
CA PHE A 335 -16.71 5.05 -6.52
C PHE A 335 -16.20 5.31 -5.09
N VAL A 336 -17.00 5.98 -4.26
CA VAL A 336 -16.76 6.09 -2.82
C VAL A 336 -17.97 5.49 -2.11
N PRO A 337 -17.82 4.51 -1.21
CA PRO A 337 -18.94 3.97 -0.44
C PRO A 337 -19.68 5.04 0.36
N PRO A 338 -21.02 4.98 0.53
CA PRO A 338 -21.78 5.97 1.30
C PRO A 338 -21.26 6.22 2.72
N ARG A 339 -20.78 5.18 3.42
CA ARG A 339 -20.13 5.29 4.74
C ARG A 339 -18.88 6.17 4.79
N LEU A 340 -18.26 6.40 3.64
CA LEU A 340 -17.06 7.23 3.48
C LEU A 340 -17.40 8.61 2.88
N ARG A 341 -18.68 8.97 2.87
CA ARG A 341 -19.19 10.26 2.40
C ARG A 341 -19.76 11.07 3.58
N GLY A 342 -19.69 12.39 3.49
CA GLY A 342 -20.18 13.33 4.50
C GLY A 342 -19.23 13.59 5.69
N ASP A 343 -19.64 14.51 6.56
CA ASP A 343 -18.77 15.13 7.58
C ASP A 343 -18.42 14.20 8.77
N LEU A 344 -19.19 13.13 8.97
CA LEU A 344 -18.97 12.16 10.07
C LEU A 344 -18.30 10.87 9.58
N ALA A 345 -17.96 10.78 8.30
CA ALA A 345 -17.28 9.62 7.74
C ALA A 345 -15.89 9.44 8.37
N ALA A 346 -15.50 8.18 8.56
CA ALA A 346 -14.12 7.87 8.91
C ALA A 346 -13.22 8.33 7.75
N ALA A 347 -12.37 9.32 8.03
CA ALA A 347 -11.39 9.82 7.08
C ALA A 347 -10.07 9.06 7.26
N CYS A 348 -9.42 8.78 6.14
CA CYS A 348 -8.03 8.33 6.11
C CYS A 348 -7.25 9.21 5.13
N VAL A 349 -5.99 9.47 5.43
CA VAL A 349 -5.07 10.21 4.54
C VAL A 349 -3.83 9.37 4.26
N GLU A 350 -3.31 9.49 3.06
CA GLU A 350 -2.08 8.81 2.66
C GLU A 350 -0.94 9.82 2.46
N LEU A 351 0.11 9.73 3.27
CA LEU A 351 1.30 10.56 3.12
C LEU A 351 2.51 9.68 2.80
N SER A 352 3.46 10.23 2.05
CA SER A 352 4.66 9.52 1.62
C SER A 352 5.91 10.22 2.14
N PHE A 353 6.83 9.45 2.72
CA PHE A 353 8.11 9.96 3.18
C PHE A 353 9.23 9.02 2.79
N ALA A 354 10.26 9.54 2.11
CA ALA A 354 11.46 8.76 1.81
C ALA A 354 12.37 8.65 3.04
N PRO A 355 12.87 7.45 3.39
CA PRO A 355 13.78 7.27 4.53
C PRO A 355 15.12 7.99 4.39
N THR A 356 15.59 8.20 3.17
CA THR A 356 16.81 8.96 2.84
C THR A 356 16.67 9.48 1.40
N ASP A 357 17.55 10.40 0.99
CA ASP A 357 17.58 10.95 -0.37
C ASP A 357 18.92 10.55 -1.02
N GLU A 358 18.98 10.35 -2.34
CA GLU A 358 20.23 9.95 -3.04
C GLU A 358 21.39 10.95 -2.82
N ASP A 359 21.07 12.23 -2.58
CA ASP A 359 22.02 13.29 -2.29
C ASP A 359 22.49 13.32 -0.82
N ASP A 360 21.96 12.45 0.04
CA ASP A 360 22.39 12.32 1.44
C ASP A 360 23.82 11.77 1.49
N TYR A 361 24.70 12.48 2.19
CA TYR A 361 26.09 12.05 2.41
C TYR A 361 26.18 10.64 3.03
N HIS A 362 25.16 10.26 3.80
CA HIS A 362 25.06 8.97 4.49
C HIS A 362 24.15 7.96 3.78
N PHE A 363 23.72 8.22 2.54
CA PHE A 363 22.75 7.40 1.79
C PHE A 363 23.05 5.91 1.89
N GLY A 364 24.25 5.47 1.45
CA GLY A 364 24.57 4.03 1.38
C GLY A 364 24.56 3.31 2.75
N VAL A 365 24.86 4.04 3.84
CA VAL A 365 24.81 3.44 5.19
C VAL A 365 23.36 3.31 5.66
N LYS A 366 22.52 4.32 5.42
CA LYS A 366 21.09 4.28 5.76
C LYS A 366 20.34 3.26 4.91
N GLU A 367 20.67 3.16 3.63
CA GLU A 367 20.14 2.14 2.71
C GLU A 367 20.47 0.74 3.20
N SER A 368 21.74 0.47 3.55
CA SER A 368 22.13 -0.82 4.13
C SER A 368 21.36 -1.17 5.41
N LEU A 369 21.14 -0.18 6.29
CA LEU A 369 20.35 -0.37 7.52
C LEU A 369 18.87 -0.68 7.23
N LEU A 370 18.30 -0.08 6.19
CA LEU A 370 16.94 -0.36 5.75
C LEU A 370 16.81 -1.77 5.18
N GLU A 371 17.78 -2.20 4.37
CA GLU A 371 17.83 -3.55 3.82
C GLU A 371 17.88 -4.63 4.92
N ASP A 372 18.63 -4.39 5.99
CA ASP A 372 18.73 -5.29 7.15
C ASP A 372 17.37 -5.52 7.85
N VAL A 373 16.43 -4.58 7.72
CA VAL A 373 15.06 -4.68 8.27
C VAL A 373 13.99 -4.93 7.19
N GLY A 374 14.41 -5.24 5.97
CA GLY A 374 13.51 -5.54 4.85
C GLY A 374 12.80 -4.33 4.25
N LEU A 375 13.35 -3.13 4.42
CA LEU A 375 12.87 -1.88 3.82
C LEU A 375 13.82 -1.41 2.71
N THR A 376 13.36 -0.46 1.88
CA THR A 376 14.17 0.19 0.84
C THR A 376 14.30 1.69 1.11
N ALA A 377 15.15 2.37 0.34
CA ALA A 377 15.25 3.83 0.36
C ALA A 377 14.07 4.54 -0.35
N ASP A 378 13.14 3.78 -0.95
CA ASP A 378 11.99 4.34 -1.65
C ASP A 378 11.01 5.03 -0.69
N PRO A 379 10.22 6.00 -1.17
CA PRO A 379 9.17 6.62 -0.38
C PRO A 379 8.18 5.60 0.21
N ILE A 380 8.08 5.58 1.54
CA ILE A 380 7.14 4.71 2.26
C ILE A 380 5.80 5.43 2.38
N LEU A 381 4.71 4.72 2.06
CA LEU A 381 3.35 5.21 2.21
C LEU A 381 2.81 4.90 3.61
N PHE A 382 2.31 5.93 4.28
CA PHE A 382 1.69 5.83 5.60
C PHE A 382 0.21 6.20 5.51
N LEU A 383 -0.64 5.31 6.02
CA LEU A 383 -2.09 5.44 6.00
C LEU A 383 -2.58 5.88 7.39
N PHE A 384 -2.92 7.15 7.54
CA PHE A 384 -3.38 7.70 8.81
C PHE A 384 -4.90 7.70 8.87
N SER A 385 -5.41 7.45 10.06
CA SER A 385 -6.82 7.48 10.43
C SER A 385 -7.05 8.46 11.59
N THR A 386 -8.31 8.71 11.92
CA THR A 386 -8.69 9.57 13.05
C THR A 386 -8.31 9.00 14.42
N GLU A 387 -8.00 7.71 14.52
CA GLU A 387 -7.64 7.07 15.79
C GLU A 387 -6.13 7.17 16.09
N ASP A 388 -5.33 7.51 15.08
CA ASP A 388 -3.88 7.56 15.24
C ASP A 388 -3.44 8.71 16.16
N SER A 389 -2.49 8.40 17.05
CA SER A 389 -1.88 9.34 17.99
C SER A 389 -0.40 8.99 18.19
N ILE A 390 0.40 9.95 18.66
CA ILE A 390 1.80 9.69 19.04
C ILE A 390 1.80 8.89 20.34
N GLY A 391 2.25 7.65 20.28
CA GLY A 391 2.42 6.80 21.45
C GLY A 391 3.68 7.14 22.24
N PRO A 392 3.81 6.63 23.48
CA PRO A 392 5.11 6.61 24.14
C PRO A 392 6.10 5.77 23.30
N PRO A 393 7.40 6.13 23.29
CA PRO A 393 8.41 5.32 22.62
C PRO A 393 8.42 3.90 23.20
N MET A 394 8.52 2.90 22.33
CA MET A 394 8.58 1.48 22.75
C MET A 394 10.03 1.02 22.93
N ASP A 395 10.30 0.33 24.03
CA ASP A 395 11.63 -0.16 24.43
C ASP A 395 12.00 -1.51 23.79
N SER A 396 11.72 -1.70 22.50
CA SER A 396 11.92 -2.97 21.78
C SER A 396 12.34 -2.77 20.33
N ASP A 397 13.34 -3.56 19.91
CA ASP A 397 13.89 -3.58 18.55
C ASP A 397 13.02 -4.33 17.55
N ASP A 398 12.40 -5.42 17.97
CA ASP A 398 11.69 -6.37 17.09
C ASP A 398 10.23 -5.96 16.77
N ASP A 399 9.83 -4.74 17.10
CA ASP A 399 8.42 -4.31 17.08
C ASP A 399 8.04 -3.43 15.88
N TRP A 400 8.86 -3.37 14.81
CA TRP A 400 8.46 -2.63 13.60
C TRP A 400 7.04 -3.00 13.13
N PRO A 401 6.64 -4.30 13.02
CA PRO A 401 5.29 -4.65 12.59
C PRO A 401 4.18 -4.13 13.52
N THR A 402 4.44 -4.07 14.84
CA THR A 402 3.46 -3.76 15.88
C THR A 402 3.34 -2.27 16.20
N LYS A 403 4.28 -1.43 15.73
CA LYS A 403 4.22 0.03 15.88
C LYS A 403 3.00 0.65 15.19
N SER A 404 2.46 1.70 15.80
CA SER A 404 1.45 2.55 15.18
C SER A 404 1.98 3.18 13.89
N VAL A 405 1.09 3.62 13.00
CA VAL A 405 1.49 4.25 11.73
C VAL A 405 2.28 5.53 11.98
N ILE A 406 1.88 6.34 12.97
CA ILE A 406 2.60 7.56 13.37
C ILE A 406 4.00 7.23 13.88
N ASP A 407 4.15 6.21 14.72
CA ASP A 407 5.46 5.85 15.28
C ASP A 407 6.41 5.33 14.19
N LYS A 408 5.90 4.56 13.23
CA LYS A 408 6.65 4.12 12.05
C LYS A 408 7.13 5.31 11.23
N MET A 409 6.23 6.26 10.93
CA MET A 409 6.59 7.48 10.21
C MET A 409 7.65 8.30 10.96
N VAL A 410 7.46 8.54 12.26
CA VAL A 410 8.41 9.30 13.08
C VAL A 410 9.77 8.60 13.14
N HIS A 411 9.81 7.27 13.28
CA HIS A 411 11.04 6.49 13.25
C HIS A 411 11.80 6.70 11.94
N ILE A 412 11.11 6.59 10.80
CA ILE A 412 11.70 6.79 9.47
C ILE A 412 12.20 8.22 9.30
N LEU A 413 11.43 9.22 9.74
CA LEU A 413 11.84 10.62 9.65
C LEU A 413 13.04 10.93 10.56
N ARG A 414 13.15 10.28 11.73
CA ARG A 414 14.33 10.39 12.59
C ARG A 414 15.58 9.83 11.89
N LEU A 415 15.46 8.68 11.25
CA LEU A 415 16.54 8.11 10.43
C LEU A 415 16.92 9.08 9.28
N ARG A 416 15.92 9.57 8.54
CA ARG A 416 16.10 10.56 7.46
C ARG A 416 16.91 11.76 7.92
N HIS A 417 16.52 12.35 9.04
CA HIS A 417 17.17 13.56 9.58
C HIS A 417 18.39 13.27 10.47
N THR A 418 18.87 12.03 10.56
CA THR A 418 20.13 11.73 11.23
C THR A 418 21.29 12.08 10.30
N GLY A 419 22.08 13.08 10.67
CA GLY A 419 23.20 13.58 9.88
C GLY A 419 23.77 14.84 10.51
N GLY A 420 24.72 15.52 9.87
CA GLY A 420 25.24 16.80 10.38
C GLY A 420 25.77 16.69 11.83
N ALA A 421 25.08 17.32 12.79
CA ALA A 421 25.45 17.27 14.21
C ALA A 421 25.29 15.87 14.83
N GLU A 422 24.43 15.03 14.26
CA GLU A 422 24.16 13.65 14.66
C GLU A 422 24.88 12.62 13.78
N SER A 423 25.77 13.05 12.87
CA SER A 423 26.50 12.15 11.95
C SER A 423 27.27 11.03 12.64
N TYR A 424 27.74 11.28 13.87
CA TYR A 424 28.42 10.27 14.68
C TYR A 424 27.56 9.04 14.99
N LEU A 425 26.22 9.14 14.93
CA LEU A 425 25.33 7.99 15.11
C LEU A 425 25.34 7.03 13.91
N VAL A 426 25.80 7.51 12.76
CA VAL A 426 25.92 6.74 11.52
C VAL A 426 27.31 6.11 11.37
N ASP A 427 28.24 6.42 12.28
CA ASP A 427 29.56 5.80 12.31
C ASP A 427 29.48 4.33 12.74
N SER A 428 30.46 3.53 12.30
CA SER A 428 30.59 2.09 12.59
C SER A 428 30.49 1.67 14.06
N VAL A 429 30.64 2.60 15.01
CA VAL A 429 30.54 2.32 16.45
C VAL A 429 29.09 2.33 16.94
N TYR A 430 28.22 3.11 16.31
CA TYR A 430 26.85 3.34 16.77
C TYR A 430 25.78 2.90 15.76
N ILE A 431 26.18 2.58 14.54
CA ILE A 431 25.25 2.21 13.46
C ILE A 431 24.39 0.99 13.81
N ASP A 432 24.96 0.00 14.50
CA ASP A 432 24.25 -1.20 14.93
C ASP A 432 23.08 -0.88 15.89
N ASP A 433 23.17 0.23 16.65
CA ASP A 433 22.12 0.70 17.55
C ASP A 433 21.21 1.77 16.88
N LEU A 434 21.53 2.25 15.66
CA LEU A 434 20.86 3.44 15.09
C LEU A 434 19.36 3.20 14.90
N TRP A 435 19.00 2.04 14.34
CA TRP A 435 17.60 1.65 14.16
C TRP A 435 16.85 1.65 15.50
N TYR A 436 17.40 1.00 16.53
CA TYR A 436 16.84 1.06 17.89
C TYR A 436 16.68 2.51 18.38
N ASN A 437 17.70 3.33 18.17
CA ASN A 437 17.73 4.70 18.66
C ASN A 437 16.66 5.58 18.03
N CYS A 438 16.25 5.31 16.78
CA CYS A 438 15.15 5.99 16.09
C CYS A 438 13.78 5.77 16.76
N ASN A 439 13.62 4.76 17.64
CA ASN A 439 12.43 4.63 18.48
C ASN A 439 12.24 5.81 19.45
N PHE A 440 13.30 6.56 19.70
CA PHE A 440 13.33 7.61 20.70
C PHE A 440 13.82 8.92 20.10
N ARG A 441 13.65 9.99 20.88
CA ARG A 441 14.12 11.31 20.46
C ARG A 441 15.65 11.33 20.32
N ILE A 442 16.13 11.72 19.14
CA ILE A 442 17.57 11.71 18.85
C ILE A 442 18.23 12.97 19.40
N SER A 443 17.80 14.13 18.90
CA SER A 443 18.28 15.45 19.31
C SER A 443 17.17 16.48 19.12
N LYS A 444 17.32 17.66 19.73
CA LYS A 444 16.39 18.77 19.50
C LYS A 444 16.33 19.18 18.02
N GLY A 445 17.46 19.19 17.32
CA GLY A 445 17.54 19.53 15.89
C GLY A 445 16.81 18.51 15.03
N ASN A 446 17.06 17.22 15.26
CA ASN A 446 16.43 16.11 14.56
C ASN A 446 14.90 16.10 14.78
N GLU A 447 14.42 16.17 16.02
CA GLU A 447 12.97 16.18 16.29
C GLU A 447 12.26 17.40 15.68
N SER A 448 12.95 18.53 15.61
CA SER A 448 12.42 19.74 14.95
C SER A 448 12.29 19.56 13.44
N ALA A 449 13.24 18.87 12.82
CA ALA A 449 13.21 18.55 11.39
C ALA A 449 12.09 17.55 11.08
N VAL A 450 11.94 16.51 11.91
CA VAL A 450 10.82 15.55 11.84
C VAL A 450 9.47 16.27 11.87
N CYS A 451 9.24 17.13 12.87
CA CYS A 451 7.96 17.84 12.98
C CYS A 451 7.71 18.75 11.77
N LYS A 452 8.73 19.47 11.30
CA LYS A 452 8.61 20.33 10.12
C LYS A 452 8.30 19.54 8.86
N ALA A 453 8.95 18.40 8.63
CA ALA A 453 8.68 17.56 7.47
C ALA A 453 7.21 17.14 7.39
N VAL A 454 6.60 16.77 8.52
CA VAL A 454 5.17 16.42 8.55
C VAL A 454 4.28 17.65 8.35
N ILE A 455 4.58 18.76 9.02
CA ILE A 455 3.80 20.03 8.87
C ILE A 455 3.84 20.52 7.42
N ASP A 456 5.02 20.55 6.81
CA ASP A 456 5.22 21.02 5.44
C ASP A 456 4.46 20.13 4.44
N GLU A 457 4.45 18.80 4.66
CA GLU A 457 3.69 17.86 3.83
C GLU A 457 2.18 18.03 4.01
N CYS A 458 1.69 18.25 5.23
CA CYS A 458 0.28 18.58 5.47
C CYS A 458 -0.11 19.91 4.80
N ASP A 459 0.70 20.95 4.94
CA ASP A 459 0.47 22.27 4.33
C ASP A 459 0.47 22.17 2.80
N ARG A 460 1.34 21.34 2.22
CA ARG A 460 1.38 21.06 0.78
C ARG A 460 0.06 20.48 0.27
N TRP A 461 -0.51 19.49 0.97
CA TRP A 461 -1.79 18.88 0.59
C TRP A 461 -2.98 19.80 0.83
N LEU A 462 -3.03 20.49 1.98
CA LEU A 462 -4.08 21.47 2.27
C LEU A 462 -4.10 22.60 1.23
N GLY A 463 -2.92 23.10 0.84
CA GLY A 463 -2.81 24.09 -0.23
C GLY A 463 -3.32 23.59 -1.58
N ARG A 464 -3.09 22.31 -1.91
CA ARG A 464 -3.63 21.66 -3.12
C ARG A 464 -5.16 21.54 -3.05
N PHE A 465 -5.70 21.15 -1.91
CA PHE A 465 -7.15 21.05 -1.72
C PHE A 465 -7.83 22.41 -1.86
N GLN A 466 -7.25 23.48 -1.28
CA GLN A 466 -7.77 24.83 -1.44
C GLN A 466 -7.83 25.28 -2.90
N GLN A 467 -6.78 25.04 -3.68
CA GLN A 467 -6.76 25.36 -5.11
C GLN A 467 -7.85 24.62 -5.90
N SER A 468 -8.24 23.42 -5.46
CA SER A 468 -9.29 22.63 -6.09
C SER A 468 -10.72 23.09 -5.76
N GLU A 469 -10.92 23.94 -4.74
CA GLU A 469 -12.24 24.49 -4.38
C GLU A 469 -12.65 25.68 -5.25
N ASP A 470 -11.67 26.48 -5.70
CA ASP A 470 -11.91 27.67 -6.50
C ASP A 470 -12.41 27.34 -7.93
N GLU A 471 -12.30 26.08 -8.36
CA GLU A 471 -12.72 25.61 -9.69
C GLU A 471 -14.17 25.07 -9.73
N SER A 472 -15.18 25.96 -9.79
CA SER A 472 -16.58 25.81 -10.30
C SER A 472 -17.34 24.45 -10.18
N PRO A 473 -18.65 24.44 -9.83
CA PRO A 473 -19.42 23.23 -9.56
C PRO A 473 -19.83 22.48 -10.85
N LEU A 474 -18.95 21.64 -11.38
CA LEU A 474 -19.36 20.60 -12.32
C LEU A 474 -20.07 19.51 -11.50
N GLY A 475 -21.39 19.47 -11.63
CA GLY A 475 -22.27 18.60 -10.87
C GLY A 475 -22.19 17.14 -11.32
N GLY A 476 -22.37 16.23 -10.37
CA GLY A 476 -22.40 14.78 -10.58
C GLY A 476 -22.12 14.07 -9.26
N GLU A 477 -22.53 12.80 -9.16
CA GLU A 477 -22.34 12.02 -7.93
C GLU A 477 -20.84 11.80 -7.62
N ALA A 478 -20.02 11.53 -8.64
CA ALA A 478 -18.58 11.36 -8.49
C ALA A 478 -17.88 12.62 -7.95
N ALA A 479 -18.27 13.80 -8.43
CA ALA A 479 -17.73 15.08 -7.96
C ALA A 479 -18.18 15.39 -6.52
N ALA A 480 -19.43 15.06 -6.15
CA ALA A 480 -19.91 15.21 -4.78
C ALA A 480 -19.15 14.28 -3.82
N ALA A 481 -18.99 13.01 -4.20
CA ALA A 481 -18.19 12.05 -3.44
C ALA A 481 -16.73 12.50 -3.28
N ALA A 482 -16.13 13.09 -4.32
CA ALA A 482 -14.79 13.67 -4.26
C ALA A 482 -14.69 14.85 -3.30
N ALA A 483 -15.67 15.75 -3.29
CA ALA A 483 -15.72 16.85 -2.34
C ALA A 483 -15.84 16.34 -0.89
N ASP A 484 -16.60 15.27 -0.65
CA ASP A 484 -16.73 14.66 0.67
C ASP A 484 -15.41 14.03 1.14
N VAL A 485 -14.75 13.25 0.28
CA VAL A 485 -13.43 12.68 0.56
C VAL A 485 -12.43 13.79 0.88
N ARG A 486 -12.38 14.84 0.07
CA ARG A 486 -11.50 15.99 0.28
C ARG A 486 -11.73 16.65 1.64
N ARG A 487 -12.98 16.87 2.05
CA ARG A 487 -13.31 17.48 3.35
C ARG A 487 -12.84 16.61 4.51
N GLY A 488 -13.10 15.30 4.44
CA GLY A 488 -12.65 14.35 5.46
C GLY A 488 -11.11 14.32 5.55
N GLU A 489 -10.43 14.22 4.41
CA GLU A 489 -8.98 14.22 4.35
C GLU A 489 -8.37 15.55 4.83
N ALA A 490 -8.93 16.69 4.45
CA ALA A 490 -8.50 18.01 4.93
C ALA A 490 -8.58 18.12 6.46
N SER A 491 -9.69 17.69 7.06
CA SER A 491 -9.85 17.72 8.52
C SER A 491 -8.81 16.86 9.24
N LEU A 492 -8.48 15.68 8.69
CA LEU A 492 -7.44 14.83 9.25
C LEU A 492 -6.03 15.42 9.08
N LEU A 493 -5.74 16.03 7.93
CA LEU A 493 -4.49 16.76 7.70
C LEU A 493 -4.31 17.94 8.66
N GLU A 494 -5.36 18.71 8.92
CA GLU A 494 -5.34 19.80 9.89
C GLU A 494 -5.02 19.27 11.30
N ARG A 495 -5.65 18.17 11.71
CA ARG A 495 -5.36 17.53 13.00
C ARG A 495 -3.92 17.03 13.10
N LEU A 496 -3.40 16.37 12.06
CA LEU A 496 -1.99 15.92 12.03
C LEU A 496 -1.04 17.11 12.10
N ARG A 497 -1.30 18.17 11.34
CA ARG A 497 -0.54 19.41 11.37
C ARG A 497 -0.55 20.05 12.76
N GLU A 498 -1.70 20.13 13.42
CA GLU A 498 -1.82 20.66 14.77
C GLU A 498 -1.04 19.83 15.80
N LEU A 499 -1.14 18.50 15.71
CA LEU A 499 -0.39 17.56 16.55
C LEU A 499 1.13 17.81 16.45
N PHE A 500 1.67 17.86 15.23
CA PHE A 500 3.10 18.08 15.03
C PHE A 500 3.53 19.53 15.29
N THR A 501 2.62 20.50 15.14
CA THR A 501 2.86 21.89 15.57
C THR A 501 3.02 21.97 17.09
N GLN A 502 2.17 21.26 17.84
CA GLN A 502 2.27 21.18 19.29
C GLN A 502 3.56 20.46 19.71
N GLU A 503 3.88 19.32 19.10
CA GLU A 503 5.14 18.61 19.37
C GLU A 503 6.39 19.42 19.05
N LEU A 504 6.36 20.24 17.99
CA LEU A 504 7.45 21.16 17.66
C LEU A 504 7.61 22.24 18.73
N ARG A 505 6.51 22.82 19.22
CA ARG A 505 6.54 23.82 20.31
C ARG A 505 7.11 23.20 21.58
N ASP A 506 6.64 22.01 21.94
CA ASP A 506 7.12 21.32 23.14
C ASP A 506 8.59 20.94 23.01
N THR A 507 9.05 20.52 21.83
CA THR A 507 10.48 20.29 21.55
C THR A 507 11.32 21.57 21.72
N MET A 508 10.73 22.75 21.46
CA MET A 508 11.43 24.03 21.63
C MET A 508 11.49 24.50 23.08
N VAL A 509 10.45 24.25 23.87
CA VAL A 509 10.25 24.86 25.19
C VAL A 509 10.51 23.88 26.34
N ASP A 510 10.15 22.61 26.18
CA ASP A 510 10.28 21.60 27.23
C ASP A 510 11.70 21.06 27.30
N GLU A 511 12.50 21.66 28.18
CA GLU A 511 13.84 21.17 28.46
C GLU A 511 13.83 19.76 29.09
N SER A 512 12.74 19.32 29.73
CA SER A 512 12.70 18.02 30.42
C SER A 512 12.69 16.80 29.48
N ARG A 513 12.50 17.03 28.17
CA ARG A 513 12.57 15.99 27.15
C ARG A 513 13.94 15.33 27.13
N ARG A 514 13.93 14.00 27.14
CA ARG A 514 15.14 13.17 27.09
C ARG A 514 15.50 12.86 25.65
N TYR A 515 16.73 13.17 25.27
CA TYR A 515 17.30 12.86 23.96
C TYR A 515 18.28 11.69 24.04
N TRP A 516 18.86 11.29 22.91
CA TRP A 516 19.83 10.19 22.86
C TRP A 516 21.00 10.41 23.85
N ALA A 517 21.54 11.62 23.90
CA ALA A 517 22.68 11.94 24.78
C ALA A 517 22.32 11.80 26.26
N ASP A 518 21.13 12.25 26.68
CA ASP A 518 20.67 12.10 28.07
C ASP A 518 20.54 10.60 28.42
N ARG A 519 19.94 9.80 27.52
CA ARG A 519 19.72 8.37 27.74
C ARG A 519 21.02 7.58 27.79
N LYS A 520 21.99 7.88 26.92
CA LYS A 520 23.32 7.23 26.96
C LYS A 520 24.11 7.65 28.20
N LEU A 521 23.98 8.89 28.68
CA LEU A 521 24.60 9.30 29.95
C LEU A 521 23.97 8.57 31.15
N GLU A 522 22.64 8.42 31.17
CA GLU A 522 21.94 7.64 32.20
C GLU A 522 22.35 6.16 32.18
N SER A 523 22.52 5.55 31.00
CA SER A 523 22.95 4.15 30.90
C SER A 523 24.40 3.93 31.31
N LEU A 524 25.29 4.90 31.03
CA LEU A 524 26.70 4.85 31.45
C LEU A 524 26.88 5.16 32.94
N PHE A 525 25.99 5.96 33.53
CA PHE A 525 26.06 6.38 34.93
C PHE A 525 24.71 6.19 35.66
N PRO A 526 24.24 4.94 35.82
CA PRO A 526 22.90 4.66 36.38
C PRO A 526 22.75 5.13 37.85
N GLN A 527 23.86 5.29 38.56
CA GLN A 527 23.91 5.78 39.95
C GLN A 527 23.78 7.32 40.06
N ARG A 528 23.83 8.04 38.94
CA ARG A 528 23.76 9.51 38.88
C ARG A 528 22.39 9.95 38.44
N ARG A 529 21.55 10.37 39.39
CA ARG A 529 20.28 11.03 39.05
C ARG A 529 20.56 12.49 38.70
N ALA A 530 20.26 12.86 37.46
CA ALA A 530 20.25 14.25 37.03
C ALA A 530 19.13 15.01 37.76
N LYS A 531 19.50 15.91 38.66
CA LYS A 531 18.58 16.88 39.26
C LYS A 531 18.67 18.18 38.47
N ARG A 532 17.68 18.41 37.61
CA ARG A 532 17.57 19.67 36.85
C ARG A 532 17.01 20.77 37.74
N GLY A 533 17.79 21.82 37.94
CA GLY A 533 17.36 23.07 38.57
C GLY A 533 17.28 24.20 37.53
N GLY A 534 16.64 25.33 37.87
CA GLY A 534 16.36 26.44 36.93
C GLY A 534 17.57 27.15 36.30
N THR A 535 18.79 26.65 36.48
CA THR A 535 20.02 27.17 35.86
C THR A 535 20.93 26.07 35.29
N GLY A 536 20.50 24.79 35.27
CA GLY A 536 21.26 23.69 34.67
C GLY A 536 21.02 22.30 35.29
N VAL A 537 21.70 21.31 34.73
CA VAL A 537 21.67 19.91 35.17
C VAL A 537 22.76 19.69 36.24
N ALA A 538 22.38 19.36 37.47
CA ALA A 538 23.31 18.90 38.50
C ALA A 538 23.17 17.39 38.68
N PHE A 539 24.27 16.64 38.59
CA PHE A 539 24.26 15.20 38.86
C PHE A 539 24.47 14.97 40.35
N ILE A 540 23.54 14.24 40.98
CA ILE A 540 23.66 13.80 42.37
C ILE A 540 23.96 12.30 42.32
N ASP A 541 25.07 11.91 42.94
CA ASP A 541 25.34 10.50 43.21
C ASP A 541 24.35 10.02 44.28
N ASP A 542 23.58 8.95 44.01
CA ASP A 542 22.88 8.24 45.10
C ASP A 542 23.95 7.62 46.03
N PRO A 543 23.77 7.71 47.36
CA PRO A 543 24.77 7.26 48.34
C PRO A 543 25.03 5.75 48.34
#